data_AF-A0A1R2BG53-F1
#
_entry.id   AF-A0A1R2BG53-F1
#
_cell.length_a   1.000
_cell.length_b   1.000
_cell.length_c   1.000
_cell.angle_alpha   90.00
_cell.angle_beta   90.00
_cell.angle_gamma   90.00
#
_symmetry.space_group_name_H-M   'P 1'
#
loop_
_entity.id
_entity.type
_entity.pdbx_description
1 polymer ?
#
loop_
_entity_poly.entity_id
_entity_poly.type
_entity_poly.pdbx_seq_one_letter_code
_entity_poly.pdbx_strand_id
1 'polypeptide(L)'
;MKKIISSRLQKTESIDFCALVSARVNQQWRDCYITLVLSNENNSQSELSLFLFRPSRMYIINGKIELLTVMPVLHELTLTLSNNGFLFQWRDFTETQFEIMTKDISIYQKLLYSINQATTYQRESFKQGSPTHQWIWHYQDSIHPKLKDHQTNDPIFSKRKSIKFQPEHFGTDIMITYIKEQLRKRESDFINIEDISMFIGVWNCAGTGPEESLFPWFDTQNPPDLIVICLQEMCLLNARNILGDESRENQWRMYLYRQISEKYINVNYVIAFSQSLVGLFTLILVKSFLSENVYNIKSCNIKLGFKGFAGNKGAICTRFNYINSSICIVNCHLAAHKPKIDKRNKQVKDIFRDAAFSIGDRHFSIYEHEFVFFTGDLNYRIHILNDQEIRKAINSKNYQLLLHCDQLMSVQNNEKILSDFSEASITFPPTYKFKKTTSIYSDDREPSWCERILYRGPVNISNYNTCFDINQSDHKPILANVKLPIKTIRTHLKKRIKEEILLEITKIYEDSLKNPSPPS
;
A
#
# COMPACT_ATOMS: atom_id res chain seq x y z
N MET A 1 -12.85 60.29 26.72
CA MET A 1 -12.71 58.86 26.37
C MET A 1 -12.99 58.56 24.90
N LYS A 2 -14.14 58.92 24.30
CA LYS A 2 -14.30 58.90 22.82
C LYS A 2 -13.27 59.77 22.08
N LYS A 3 -12.83 60.89 22.70
CA LYS A 3 -11.73 61.76 22.24
C LYS A 3 -10.30 61.26 22.54
N ILE A 4 -10.13 60.18 23.31
CA ILE A 4 -8.81 59.56 23.61
C ILE A 4 -8.62 58.28 22.77
N ILE A 5 -9.72 57.66 22.35
CA ILE A 5 -9.73 56.48 21.47
C ILE A 5 -9.66 56.91 20.00
N SER A 6 -10.23 58.05 19.62
CA SER A 6 -10.13 58.62 18.27
C SER A 6 -8.72 59.11 17.89
N SER A 7 -7.76 59.12 18.83
CA SER A 7 -6.35 59.49 18.58
C SER A 7 -5.36 58.34 18.80
N ARG A 8 -5.85 57.11 18.97
CA ARG A 8 -5.00 55.90 19.13
C ARG A 8 -5.22 54.83 18.06
N LEU A 9 -6.15 55.01 17.13
CA LEU A 9 -6.50 54.02 16.10
C LEU A 9 -5.78 54.20 14.73
N GLN A 10 -4.61 54.84 14.66
CA GLN A 10 -3.89 55.03 13.37
C GLN A 10 -2.37 54.76 13.39
N LYS A 11 -1.85 54.04 14.39
CA LYS A 11 -0.44 53.62 14.39
C LYS A 11 -0.22 52.19 14.89
N THR A 12 -1.01 51.72 15.86
CA THR A 12 -0.86 50.38 16.44
C THR A 12 -1.31 49.28 15.48
N GLU A 13 -2.47 49.41 14.81
CA GLU A 13 -2.92 48.43 13.81
C GLU A 13 -1.94 48.28 12.64
N SER A 14 -1.31 49.37 12.23
CA SER A 14 -0.33 49.40 11.14
C SER A 14 1.03 48.80 11.55
N ILE A 15 1.44 48.96 12.82
CA ILE A 15 2.63 48.30 13.39
C ILE A 15 2.37 46.81 13.60
N ASP A 16 1.21 46.45 14.17
CA ASP A 16 0.78 45.07 14.33
C ASP A 16 0.65 44.38 12.98
N PHE A 17 0.17 45.08 11.95
CA PHE A 17 0.15 44.61 10.57
C PHE A 17 1.55 44.40 9.99
N CYS A 18 2.48 45.36 10.12
CA CYS A 18 3.86 45.15 9.69
C CYS A 18 4.51 43.97 10.41
N ALA A 19 4.24 43.82 11.71
CA ALA A 19 4.72 42.69 12.48
C ALA A 19 4.07 41.37 12.03
N LEU A 20 2.77 41.37 11.71
CA LEU A 20 2.00 40.19 11.29
C LEU A 20 2.35 39.77 9.86
N VAL A 21 2.49 40.72 8.93
CA VAL A 21 3.03 40.49 7.59
C VAL A 21 4.43 39.95 7.73
N SER A 22 5.34 40.63 8.44
CA SER A 22 6.72 40.19 8.63
C SER A 22 6.83 38.85 9.36
N ALA A 23 5.93 38.53 10.30
CA ALA A 23 5.91 37.23 10.98
C ALA A 23 5.40 36.12 10.06
N ARG A 24 4.32 36.35 9.29
CA ARG A 24 3.79 35.39 8.30
C ARG A 24 4.80 35.12 7.21
N VAL A 25 5.40 36.18 6.69
CA VAL A 25 6.56 36.18 5.82
C VAL A 25 7.66 35.28 6.40
N ASN A 26 8.18 35.59 7.59
CA ASN A 26 9.28 34.81 8.19
C ASN A 26 8.91 33.34 8.46
N GLN A 27 7.64 33.03 8.76
CA GLN A 27 7.15 31.67 9.02
C GLN A 27 6.96 30.85 7.72
N GLN A 28 6.51 31.50 6.63
CA GLN A 28 6.17 30.85 5.36
C GLN A 28 7.37 30.73 4.40
N TRP A 29 8.46 31.48 4.63
CA TRP A 29 9.59 31.61 3.70
C TRP A 29 10.64 30.52 3.77
N ARG A 30 10.63 29.68 4.81
CA ARG A 30 11.46 28.47 4.83
C ARG A 30 11.00 27.62 3.64
N ASP A 31 11.86 27.53 2.64
CA ASP A 31 11.69 26.77 1.40
C ASP A 31 10.90 27.45 0.26
N CYS A 32 10.70 28.77 0.27
CA CYS A 32 10.07 29.48 -0.86
C CYS A 32 11.09 30.24 -1.75
N TYR A 33 10.83 30.30 -3.06
CA TYR A 33 11.52 31.20 -4.00
C TYR A 33 10.80 32.55 -4.07
N ILE A 34 11.57 33.64 -4.12
CA ILE A 34 11.07 35.02 -4.07
C ILE A 34 11.56 35.79 -5.29
N THR A 35 10.67 36.52 -5.97
CA THR A 35 11.07 37.51 -6.98
C THR A 35 10.36 38.83 -6.77
N LEU A 36 11.06 39.91 -7.13
CA LEU A 36 10.59 41.29 -7.05
C LEU A 36 10.39 41.85 -8.45
N VAL A 37 9.22 42.45 -8.66
CA VAL A 37 8.86 43.12 -9.91
C VAL A 37 8.52 44.56 -9.62
N LEU A 38 9.15 45.46 -10.35
CA LEU A 38 8.74 46.85 -10.42
C LEU A 38 7.95 47.03 -11.70
N SER A 39 6.67 47.40 -11.59
CA SER A 39 5.83 47.78 -12.72
C SER A 39 5.61 49.29 -12.71
N ASN A 40 5.84 49.91 -13.86
CA ASN A 40 5.49 51.30 -14.13
C ASN A 40 4.34 51.28 -15.13
N GLU A 41 3.13 50.97 -14.67
CA GLU A 41 1.95 51.06 -15.54
C GLU A 41 1.57 52.55 -15.68
N ASN A 42 1.71 53.06 -16.90
CA ASN A 42 1.25 54.39 -17.34
C ASN A 42 1.80 55.61 -16.55
N ASN A 43 3.11 55.86 -16.61
CA ASN A 43 3.79 57.14 -16.33
C ASN A 43 3.42 57.92 -15.04
N SER A 44 2.67 57.33 -14.10
CA SER A 44 2.11 58.07 -12.97
C SER A 44 2.01 57.28 -11.66
N GLN A 45 2.12 55.93 -11.68
CA GLN A 45 2.20 55.13 -10.46
C GLN A 45 3.25 54.02 -10.60
N SER A 46 4.16 53.93 -9.63
CA SER A 46 5.11 52.83 -9.50
C SER A 46 4.54 51.80 -8.51
N GLU A 47 4.52 50.55 -8.94
CA GLU A 47 4.08 49.40 -8.15
C GLU A 47 5.27 48.44 -7.95
N LEU A 48 5.47 48.00 -6.70
CA LEU A 48 6.43 46.95 -6.34
C LEU A 48 5.65 45.71 -5.93
N SER A 49 5.87 44.61 -6.66
CA SER A 49 5.21 43.32 -6.42
C SER A 49 6.21 42.24 -6.04
N LEU A 50 5.92 41.51 -4.96
CA LEU A 50 6.70 40.39 -4.44
C LEU A 50 5.91 39.09 -4.66
N PHE A 51 6.52 38.12 -5.32
CA PHE A 51 5.93 36.82 -5.60
C PHE A 51 6.61 35.71 -4.80
N LEU A 52 5.81 34.83 -4.20
CA LEU A 52 6.25 33.68 -3.42
C LEU A 52 5.89 32.35 -4.09
N PHE A 53 6.89 31.50 -4.32
CA PHE A 53 6.73 30.17 -4.91
C PHE A 53 7.19 29.10 -3.92
N ARG A 54 6.38 28.06 -3.68
CA ARG A 54 6.75 26.94 -2.80
C ARG A 54 6.83 25.64 -3.59
N PRO A 55 7.86 24.81 -3.35
CA PRO A 55 7.92 23.47 -3.90
C PRO A 55 6.91 22.56 -3.23
N SER A 56 6.23 21.74 -4.03
CA SER A 56 5.27 20.73 -3.55
C SER A 56 5.96 19.53 -2.90
N ARG A 57 7.21 19.21 -3.31
CA ARG A 57 8.07 18.18 -2.70
C ARG A 57 9.54 18.58 -2.83
N MET A 58 10.27 18.40 -1.73
CA MET A 58 11.73 18.61 -1.61
C MET A 58 12.41 17.28 -1.32
N TYR A 59 13.47 16.98 -2.07
CA TYR A 59 14.36 15.87 -1.77
C TYR A 59 15.76 16.41 -1.51
N ILE A 60 16.45 15.85 -0.52
CA ILE A 60 17.87 16.12 -0.30
C ILE A 60 18.63 14.91 -0.82
N ILE A 61 19.33 15.09 -1.94
CA ILE A 61 20.15 14.05 -2.55
C ILE A 61 21.61 14.52 -2.48
N ASN A 62 22.46 13.74 -1.80
CA ASN A 62 23.88 14.06 -1.61
C ASN A 62 24.14 15.46 -1.04
N GLY A 63 23.29 15.92 -0.11
CA GLY A 63 23.39 17.24 0.51
C GLY A 63 22.96 18.41 -0.38
N LYS A 64 22.41 18.14 -1.57
CA LYS A 64 21.82 19.16 -2.46
C LYS A 64 20.30 19.02 -2.49
N ILE A 65 19.62 20.17 -2.45
CA ILE A 65 18.16 20.23 -2.54
C ILE A 65 17.78 20.07 -4.01
N GLU A 66 17.00 19.03 -4.30
CA GLU A 66 16.42 18.73 -5.60
C GLU A 66 14.89 18.94 -5.50
N LEU A 67 14.35 19.82 -6.36
CA LEU A 67 12.94 20.24 -6.34
C LEU A 67 12.18 19.57 -7.49
N LEU A 68 11.06 18.89 -7.17
CA LEU A 68 10.33 18.07 -8.14
C LEU A 68 9.21 18.81 -8.88
N THR A 69 8.50 19.70 -8.20
CA THR A 69 7.37 20.46 -8.78
C THR A 69 7.11 21.74 -7.96
N VAL A 70 6.92 22.87 -8.63
CA VAL A 70 6.54 24.14 -7.99
C VAL A 70 5.06 24.42 -8.22
N MET A 71 4.36 24.81 -7.16
CA MET A 71 2.97 25.26 -7.28
C MET A 71 2.93 26.67 -7.90
N PRO A 72 1.84 27.07 -8.59
CA PRO A 72 1.67 28.45 -9.04
C PRO A 72 1.82 29.43 -7.86
N VAL A 73 2.08 30.71 -8.17
CA VAL A 73 2.24 31.80 -7.19
C VAL A 73 1.27 31.61 -6.03
N LEU A 74 1.80 31.31 -4.85
CA LEU A 74 0.94 31.09 -3.68
C LEU A 74 0.47 32.41 -3.12
N HIS A 75 1.33 33.43 -3.16
CA HIS A 75 1.04 34.76 -2.66
C HIS A 75 1.67 35.86 -3.52
N GLU A 76 0.91 36.93 -3.72
CA GLU A 76 1.33 38.19 -4.32
C GLU A 76 1.20 39.28 -3.24
N LEU A 77 2.29 40.00 -2.96
CA LEU A 77 2.28 41.23 -2.17
C LEU A 77 2.55 42.40 -3.11
N THR A 78 1.58 43.31 -3.21
CA THR A 78 1.66 44.50 -4.05
C THR A 78 1.74 45.76 -3.20
N LEU A 79 2.64 46.66 -3.58
CA LEU A 79 2.83 47.97 -2.98
C LEU A 79 2.72 49.04 -4.06
N THR A 80 1.65 49.84 -4.01
CA THR A 80 1.38 50.88 -5.00
C THR A 80 1.51 52.27 -4.38
N LEU A 81 2.30 53.13 -5.01
CA LEU A 81 2.42 54.54 -4.65
C LEU A 81 1.31 55.36 -5.31
N SER A 82 0.58 56.17 -4.55
CA SER A 82 -0.44 57.08 -5.07
C SER A 82 -0.33 58.48 -4.46
N ASN A 83 -0.96 59.48 -5.09
CA ASN A 83 -0.97 60.87 -4.60
C ASN A 83 -1.58 61.03 -3.20
N ASN A 84 -2.35 60.03 -2.72
CA ASN A 84 -3.03 60.04 -1.43
C ASN A 84 -2.42 59.08 -0.39
N GLY A 85 -1.23 58.54 -0.64
CA GLY A 85 -0.52 57.62 0.25
C GLY A 85 -0.10 56.31 -0.44
N PHE A 86 0.17 55.29 0.36
CA PHE A 86 0.63 53.97 -0.07
C PHE A 86 -0.51 52.96 0.08
N LEU A 87 -0.73 52.16 -0.96
CA LEU A 87 -1.65 51.03 -0.95
C LEU A 87 -0.86 49.73 -0.83
N PHE A 88 -1.26 48.89 0.11
CA PHE A 88 -0.71 47.55 0.33
C PHE A 88 -1.80 46.53 0.06
N GLN A 89 -1.50 45.53 -0.77
CA GLN A 89 -2.41 44.43 -1.06
C GLN A 89 -1.66 43.10 -0.90
N TRP A 90 -2.23 42.15 -0.17
CA TRP A 90 -1.75 40.76 -0.16
C TRP A 90 -2.84 39.85 -0.68
N ARG A 91 -2.50 39.05 -1.67
CA ARG A 91 -3.40 38.13 -2.33
C ARG A 91 -2.81 36.73 -2.26
N ASP A 92 -3.67 35.73 -2.17
CA ASP A 92 -3.32 34.38 -2.58
C ASP A 92 -4.01 34.04 -3.92
N PHE A 93 -3.79 32.84 -4.44
CA PHE A 93 -4.36 32.42 -5.73
C PHE A 93 -5.89 32.28 -5.72
N THR A 94 -6.54 32.35 -4.54
CA THR A 94 -7.98 32.20 -4.41
C THR A 94 -8.69 33.53 -4.22
N GLU A 95 -8.20 34.43 -3.35
CA GLU A 95 -8.83 35.72 -3.03
C GLU A 95 -7.84 36.77 -2.49
N THR A 96 -8.25 38.04 -2.47
CA THR A 96 -7.51 39.10 -1.76
C THR A 96 -7.65 38.87 -0.26
N GLN A 97 -6.54 38.60 0.41
CA GLN A 97 -6.54 38.29 1.84
C GLN A 97 -6.60 39.56 2.70
N PHE A 98 -5.96 40.66 2.26
CA PHE A 98 -6.06 41.97 2.92
C PHE A 98 -5.57 43.14 2.05
N GLU A 99 -6.14 44.32 2.28
CA GLU A 99 -5.79 45.59 1.62
C GLU A 99 -5.74 46.74 2.65
N ILE A 100 -4.70 47.58 2.61
CA ILE A 100 -4.53 48.73 3.52
C ILE A 100 -4.01 49.95 2.77
N MET A 101 -4.66 51.09 2.98
CA MET A 101 -4.19 52.40 2.50
C MET A 101 -3.67 53.24 3.68
N THR A 102 -2.46 53.79 3.58
CA THR A 102 -1.87 54.63 4.63
C THR A 102 -1.03 55.77 4.07
N LYS A 103 -0.98 56.90 4.79
CA LYS A 103 -0.11 58.05 4.47
C LYS A 103 1.21 58.03 5.27
N ASP A 104 1.39 57.08 6.17
CA ASP A 104 2.57 57.01 7.04
C ASP A 104 3.76 56.37 6.31
N ILE A 105 4.72 57.21 5.91
CA ILE A 105 5.96 56.84 5.22
C ILE A 105 6.81 55.85 6.02
N SER A 106 6.72 55.84 7.36
CA SER A 106 7.52 54.93 8.18
C SER A 106 7.10 53.46 8.01
N ILE A 107 5.84 53.21 7.66
CA ILE A 107 5.31 51.87 7.35
C ILE A 107 5.90 51.38 6.04
N TYR A 108 5.92 52.24 5.02
CA TYR A 108 6.53 51.96 3.71
C TYR A 108 8.01 51.58 3.87
N GLN A 109 8.78 52.36 4.64
CA GLN A 109 10.21 52.10 4.86
C GLN A 109 10.47 50.80 5.61
N LYS A 110 9.68 50.47 6.63
CA LYS A 110 9.82 49.21 7.38
C LYS A 110 9.52 47.99 6.51
N LEU A 111 8.49 48.04 5.68
CA LEU A 111 8.16 46.93 4.79
C LEU A 111 9.23 46.76 3.70
N LEU A 112 9.68 47.87 3.09
CA LEU A 112 10.76 47.84 2.11
C LEU A 112 12.05 47.26 2.72
N TYR A 113 12.34 47.58 3.98
CA TYR A 113 13.45 46.98 4.73
C TYR A 113 13.27 45.46 4.93
N SER A 114 12.08 45.01 5.36
CA SER A 114 11.79 43.57 5.52
C SER A 114 11.90 42.81 4.18
N ILE A 115 11.41 43.40 3.09
CA ILE A 115 11.54 42.85 1.73
C ILE A 115 13.02 42.79 1.32
N ASN A 116 13.80 43.85 1.55
CA ASN A 116 15.20 43.90 1.17
C ASN A 116 16.03 42.87 1.94
N GLN A 117 15.79 42.71 3.24
CA GLN A 117 16.42 41.65 4.05
C GLN A 117 16.11 40.24 3.52
N ALA A 118 14.87 39.99 3.12
CA ALA A 118 14.45 38.73 2.50
C ALA A 118 15.25 38.40 1.24
N THR A 119 15.36 39.38 0.34
CA THR A 119 16.06 39.19 -0.93
C THR A 119 17.57 39.06 -0.77
N THR A 120 18.14 39.64 0.30
CA THR A 120 19.58 39.53 0.61
C THR A 120 19.95 38.12 1.05
N TYR A 121 19.10 37.46 1.86
CA TYR A 121 19.31 36.07 2.31
C TYR A 121 19.40 35.06 1.16
N GLN A 122 18.72 35.28 0.03
CA GLN A 122 18.78 34.36 -1.12
C GLN A 122 19.86 34.71 -2.14
N ARG A 123 20.26 35.98 -2.30
CA ARG A 123 21.30 36.37 -3.27
C ARG A 123 22.64 35.65 -3.06
N GLU A 124 22.99 35.25 -1.83
CA GLU A 124 24.21 34.47 -1.57
C GLU A 124 24.15 33.02 -2.11
N SER A 125 22.95 32.44 -2.27
CA SER A 125 22.74 31.07 -2.75
C SER A 125 22.55 30.97 -4.28
N PHE A 126 22.38 32.10 -4.96
CA PHE A 126 22.09 32.18 -6.39
C PHE A 126 23.22 32.86 -7.16
N LYS A 127 24.31 32.13 -7.38
CA LYS A 127 25.26 32.48 -8.44
C LYS A 127 24.70 32.06 -9.79
N GLN A 128 24.89 32.90 -10.79
CA GLN A 128 24.55 32.62 -12.19
C GLN A 128 25.18 31.28 -12.62
N GLY A 129 24.37 30.32 -13.05
CA GLY A 129 24.82 28.96 -13.41
C GLY A 129 24.65 27.88 -12.33
N SER A 130 23.97 28.15 -11.21
CA SER A 130 23.68 27.13 -10.19
C SER A 130 22.69 26.05 -10.70
N PRO A 131 23.02 24.75 -10.63
CA PRO A 131 22.16 23.65 -11.10
C PRO A 131 20.85 23.50 -10.32
N THR A 132 20.81 23.89 -9.04
CA THR A 132 19.67 23.68 -8.14
C THR A 132 18.45 24.54 -8.47
N HIS A 133 18.56 25.42 -9.48
CA HIS A 133 17.53 26.39 -9.84
C HIS A 133 17.22 26.42 -11.35
N GLN A 134 17.77 25.48 -12.13
CA GLN A 134 17.46 25.33 -13.56
C GLN A 134 15.98 24.96 -13.80
N TRP A 135 15.31 24.40 -12.79
CA TRP A 135 13.89 24.03 -12.88
C TRP A 135 12.94 25.23 -13.07
N ILE A 136 13.30 26.43 -12.62
CA ILE A 136 12.45 27.65 -12.77
C ILE A 136 12.16 27.93 -14.25
N TRP A 137 13.11 27.59 -15.12
CA TRP A 137 13.04 27.82 -16.56
C TRP A 137 11.99 26.94 -17.25
N HIS A 138 11.54 25.85 -16.61
CA HIS A 138 10.52 24.94 -17.14
C HIS A 138 9.08 25.37 -16.83
N TYR A 139 8.87 26.30 -15.90
CA TYR A 139 7.53 26.76 -15.50
C TYR A 139 7.20 28.16 -16.03
N GLN A 140 7.98 28.67 -16.98
CA GLN A 140 7.88 30.04 -17.53
C GLN A 140 6.49 30.39 -18.06
N ASP A 141 5.73 29.43 -18.55
CA ASP A 141 4.36 29.66 -19.03
C ASP A 141 3.32 29.76 -17.91
N SER A 142 3.60 29.15 -16.75
CA SER A 142 2.78 29.23 -15.52
C SER A 142 3.14 30.43 -14.63
N ILE A 143 4.12 31.23 -15.05
CA ILE A 143 4.51 32.47 -14.37
C ILE A 143 3.41 33.52 -14.54
N HIS A 144 3.16 34.29 -13.48
CA HIS A 144 2.15 35.34 -13.46
C HIS A 144 2.34 36.35 -14.63
N PRO A 145 1.28 36.80 -15.31
CA PRO A 145 1.40 37.69 -16.48
C PRO A 145 2.21 38.97 -16.22
N LYS A 146 2.10 39.59 -15.05
CA LYS A 146 2.92 40.77 -14.66
C LYS A 146 4.44 40.51 -14.67
N LEU A 147 4.88 39.26 -14.55
CA LEU A 147 6.29 38.86 -14.67
C LEU A 147 6.73 38.63 -16.12
N LYS A 148 5.79 38.54 -17.08
CA LYS A 148 6.06 38.28 -18.50
C LYS A 148 6.37 39.56 -19.29
N ASP A 149 5.81 40.71 -18.87
CA ASP A 149 5.79 41.97 -19.64
C ASP A 149 6.76 43.07 -19.14
N HIS A 150 7.50 42.84 -18.06
CA HIS A 150 8.38 43.85 -17.49
C HIS A 150 9.87 43.52 -17.65
N GLN A 151 10.68 44.55 -17.92
CA GLN A 151 12.13 44.49 -17.87
C GLN A 151 12.58 44.29 -16.43
N THR A 152 12.45 43.07 -15.90
CA THR A 152 13.11 42.72 -14.66
C THR A 152 14.61 42.70 -14.93
N ASN A 153 15.41 43.45 -14.15
CA ASN A 153 16.87 43.29 -14.12
C ASN A 153 17.30 41.95 -13.49
N ASP A 154 16.36 41.03 -13.28
CA ASP A 154 16.61 39.69 -12.78
C ASP A 154 17.26 38.84 -13.88
N PRO A 155 18.46 38.27 -13.65
CA PRO A 155 19.16 37.44 -14.62
C PRO A 155 18.37 36.19 -15.04
N ILE A 156 17.33 35.80 -14.31
CA ILE A 156 16.48 34.64 -14.61
C ILE A 156 15.46 34.95 -15.73
N PHE A 157 14.92 36.16 -15.79
CA PHE A 157 13.85 36.53 -16.74
C PHE A 157 14.33 37.47 -17.87
N SER A 158 15.53 38.06 -17.72
CA SER A 158 16.07 39.08 -18.65
C SER A 158 16.59 38.55 -20.00
N LYS A 159 16.68 37.23 -20.22
CA LYS A 159 17.10 36.65 -21.50
C LYS A 159 16.30 35.42 -21.87
N ARG A 160 15.19 35.62 -22.60
CA ARG A 160 14.54 34.56 -23.38
C ARG A 160 15.50 34.08 -24.47
N LYS A 161 16.28 33.03 -24.21
CA LYS A 161 16.77 32.16 -25.27
C LYS A 161 15.82 30.98 -25.33
N SER A 162 15.22 30.76 -26.49
CA SER A 162 14.44 29.56 -26.77
C SER A 162 15.28 28.33 -26.41
N ILE A 163 14.98 27.70 -25.29
CA ILE A 163 15.67 26.48 -24.88
C ILE A 163 15.20 25.40 -25.85
N LYS A 164 16.12 24.88 -26.68
CA LYS A 164 15.89 23.68 -27.49
C LYS A 164 15.41 22.57 -26.54
N PHE A 165 14.29 21.93 -26.85
CA PHE A 165 13.91 20.68 -26.19
C PHE A 165 14.98 19.65 -26.55
N GLN A 166 15.69 19.21 -25.53
CA GLN A 166 16.55 18.06 -25.62
C GLN A 166 15.95 17.04 -24.65
N PRO A 167 15.55 15.84 -25.10
CA PRO A 167 14.96 14.81 -24.25
C PRO A 167 15.82 14.47 -23.01
N GLU A 168 17.14 14.67 -23.10
CA GLU A 168 18.09 14.56 -21.98
C GLU A 168 17.93 15.64 -20.88
N HIS A 169 17.23 16.75 -21.14
CA HIS A 169 17.02 17.85 -20.19
C HIS A 169 15.72 17.77 -19.37
N PHE A 170 14.80 16.85 -19.68
CA PHE A 170 13.59 16.65 -18.87
C PHE A 170 13.87 15.88 -17.57
N GLY A 171 15.12 15.50 -17.33
CA GLY A 171 15.47 14.49 -16.35
C GLY A 171 14.97 13.14 -16.84
N THR A 172 15.87 12.18 -16.94
CA THR A 172 15.57 10.79 -17.33
C THR A 172 14.37 10.25 -16.53
N ASP A 173 14.22 10.68 -15.28
CA ASP A 173 13.18 10.25 -14.35
C ASP A 173 11.77 10.74 -14.70
N ILE A 174 11.58 11.96 -15.21
CA ILE A 174 10.25 12.48 -15.60
C ILE A 174 9.77 11.76 -16.85
N MET A 175 10.65 11.59 -17.84
CA MET A 175 10.35 10.83 -19.06
C MET A 175 10.05 9.36 -18.74
N ILE A 176 10.84 8.73 -17.86
CA ILE A 176 10.56 7.37 -17.38
C ILE A 176 9.20 7.32 -16.68
N THR A 177 8.85 8.32 -15.87
CA THR A 177 7.58 8.37 -15.14
C THR A 177 6.39 8.55 -16.09
N TYR A 178 6.48 9.46 -17.06
CA TYR A 178 5.44 9.65 -18.07
C TYR A 178 5.22 8.37 -18.89
N ILE A 179 6.29 7.75 -19.38
CA ILE A 179 6.21 6.48 -20.12
C ILE A 179 5.57 5.39 -19.27
N LYS A 180 5.92 5.29 -17.97
CA LYS A 180 5.30 4.35 -17.04
C LYS A 180 3.79 4.58 -16.90
N GLU A 181 3.34 5.83 -16.75
CA GLU A 181 1.91 6.15 -16.66
C GLU A 181 1.15 5.86 -17.97
N GLN A 182 1.74 6.18 -19.13
CA GLN A 182 1.10 5.86 -20.41
C GLN A 182 1.02 4.35 -20.65
N LEU A 183 2.07 3.59 -20.29
CA LEU A 183 2.03 2.13 -20.31
C LEU A 183 0.97 1.58 -19.35
N ARG A 184 0.78 2.18 -18.18
CA ARG A 184 -0.27 1.78 -17.22
C ARG A 184 -1.67 1.99 -17.80
N LYS A 185 -1.90 3.08 -18.53
CA LYS A 185 -3.19 3.33 -19.21
C LYS A 185 -3.47 2.32 -20.32
N ARG A 186 -2.44 1.77 -20.94
CA ARG A 186 -2.51 0.79 -22.04
C ARG A 186 -2.23 -0.64 -21.57
N GLU A 187 -2.35 -0.92 -20.27
CA GLU A 187 -2.02 -2.23 -19.68
C GLU A 187 -2.77 -3.39 -20.36
N SER A 188 -4.04 -3.17 -20.73
CA SER A 188 -4.88 -4.14 -21.45
C SER A 188 -4.32 -4.58 -22.81
N ASP A 189 -3.48 -3.75 -23.44
CA ASP A 189 -2.97 -4.02 -24.80
C ASP A 189 -1.78 -5.01 -24.77
N PHE A 190 -1.14 -5.19 -23.61
CA PHE A 190 0.05 -6.02 -23.47
C PHE A 190 0.05 -6.96 -22.25
N ILE A 191 -0.98 -6.92 -21.40
CA ILE A 191 -1.17 -7.91 -20.34
C ILE A 191 -2.21 -8.94 -20.80
N ASN A 192 -1.85 -10.21 -20.67
CA ASN A 192 -2.80 -11.31 -20.72
C ASN A 192 -3.14 -11.74 -19.29
N ILE A 193 -4.36 -12.22 -19.08
CA ILE A 193 -4.78 -12.79 -17.80
C ILE A 193 -4.98 -14.28 -18.03
N GLU A 194 -4.22 -15.09 -17.32
CA GLU A 194 -4.30 -16.55 -17.37
C GLU A 194 -4.61 -17.08 -15.97
N ASP A 195 -5.66 -17.90 -15.88
CA ASP A 195 -6.01 -18.54 -14.62
C ASP A 195 -5.01 -19.67 -14.33
N ILE A 196 -4.36 -19.60 -13.17
CA ILE A 196 -3.66 -20.76 -12.61
C ILE A 196 -4.54 -21.44 -11.57
N SER A 197 -4.47 -22.76 -11.54
CA SER A 197 -5.19 -23.57 -10.57
C SER A 197 -4.34 -23.82 -9.32
N MET A 198 -4.94 -23.66 -8.14
CA MET A 198 -4.28 -23.89 -6.86
C MET A 198 -5.20 -24.66 -5.92
N PHE A 199 -4.68 -25.72 -5.30
CA PHE A 199 -5.33 -26.41 -4.20
C PHE A 199 -4.79 -25.87 -2.86
N ILE A 200 -5.67 -25.57 -1.91
CA ILE A 200 -5.29 -25.26 -0.53
C ILE A 200 -5.94 -26.29 0.40
N GLY A 201 -5.13 -27.07 1.11
CA GLY A 201 -5.57 -27.98 2.16
C GLY A 201 -5.21 -27.45 3.54
N VAL A 202 -6.17 -27.37 4.46
CA VAL A 202 -5.93 -27.03 5.87
C VAL A 202 -6.35 -28.17 6.79
N TRP A 203 -5.50 -28.55 7.75
CA TRP A 203 -5.85 -29.60 8.71
C TRP A 203 -5.12 -29.52 10.04
N ASN A 204 -5.87 -29.56 11.14
CA ASN A 204 -5.32 -29.83 12.46
C ASN A 204 -5.18 -31.35 12.66
N CYS A 205 -3.95 -31.84 12.75
CA CYS A 205 -3.63 -33.27 12.85
C CYS A 205 -3.73 -33.83 14.28
N ALA A 206 -4.00 -33.00 15.29
CA ALA A 206 -4.16 -33.42 16.70
C ALA A 206 -3.03 -34.32 17.24
N GLY A 207 -1.80 -34.04 16.83
CA GLY A 207 -0.58 -34.77 17.16
C GLY A 207 -0.40 -36.11 16.45
N THR A 208 -1.34 -36.52 15.59
CA THR A 208 -1.30 -37.82 14.89
C THR A 208 -0.22 -37.87 13.83
N GLY A 209 0.21 -39.08 13.46
CA GLY A 209 1.13 -39.29 12.34
C GLY A 209 0.39 -39.39 11.01
N PRO A 210 1.11 -39.35 9.88
CA PRO A 210 0.51 -39.69 8.60
C PRO A 210 0.22 -41.21 8.54
N GLU A 211 -0.98 -41.62 8.96
CA GLU A 211 -1.35 -43.03 9.13
C GLU A 211 -2.39 -43.46 8.08
N GLU A 212 -3.44 -42.66 7.89
CA GLU A 212 -4.50 -42.88 6.90
C GLU A 212 -4.16 -42.25 5.55
N SER A 213 -4.63 -42.85 4.45
CA SER A 213 -4.46 -42.27 3.11
C SER A 213 -5.13 -40.90 3.00
N LEU A 214 -4.40 -39.93 2.43
CA LEU A 214 -4.92 -38.57 2.20
C LEU A 214 -5.52 -38.38 0.80
N PHE A 215 -5.62 -39.45 0.00
CA PHE A 215 -6.15 -39.37 -1.37
C PHE A 215 -7.56 -38.75 -1.48
N PRO A 216 -8.50 -39.01 -0.53
CA PRO A 216 -9.81 -38.37 -0.54
C PRO A 216 -9.77 -36.86 -0.31
N TRP A 217 -8.73 -36.35 0.36
CA TRP A 217 -8.58 -34.93 0.63
C TRP A 217 -8.25 -34.12 -0.62
N PHE A 218 -7.51 -34.72 -1.56
CA PHE A 218 -7.16 -34.11 -2.85
C PHE A 218 -8.32 -34.26 -3.85
N ASP A 219 -9.47 -33.68 -3.51
CA ASP A 219 -10.69 -33.66 -4.32
C ASP A 219 -10.64 -32.53 -5.36
N THR A 220 -9.93 -32.80 -6.45
CA THR A 220 -9.82 -31.89 -7.60
C THR A 220 -10.24 -32.60 -8.89
N GLN A 221 -10.88 -31.86 -9.80
CA GLN A 221 -11.23 -32.38 -11.13
C GLN A 221 -9.98 -32.64 -11.99
N ASN A 222 -8.97 -31.78 -11.87
CA ASN A 222 -7.71 -31.86 -12.59
C ASN A 222 -6.54 -31.63 -11.63
N PRO A 223 -5.33 -32.15 -11.92
CA PRO A 223 -4.13 -31.86 -11.13
C PRO A 223 -3.86 -30.35 -11.10
N PRO A 224 -3.85 -29.70 -9.92
CA PRO A 224 -3.69 -28.25 -9.80
C PRO A 224 -2.25 -27.80 -10.10
N ASP A 225 -2.04 -26.58 -10.56
CA ASP A 225 -0.70 -26.05 -10.85
C ASP A 225 0.13 -25.82 -9.58
N LEU A 226 -0.54 -25.38 -8.51
CA LEU A 226 0.01 -25.21 -7.17
C LEU A 226 -0.76 -26.04 -6.15
N ILE A 227 -0.07 -26.64 -5.19
CA ILE A 227 -0.67 -27.30 -4.03
C ILE A 227 -0.07 -26.70 -2.78
N VAL A 228 -0.92 -26.16 -1.92
CA VAL A 228 -0.56 -25.56 -0.63
C VAL A 228 -1.20 -26.39 0.47
N ILE A 229 -0.39 -26.91 1.39
CA ILE A 229 -0.87 -27.66 2.55
C ILE A 229 -0.45 -26.93 3.83
N CYS A 230 -1.42 -26.72 4.71
CA CYS A 230 -1.28 -26.00 5.96
C CYS A 230 -1.74 -26.88 7.11
N LEU A 231 -0.80 -27.50 7.82
CA LEU A 231 -1.08 -28.34 8.98
C LEU A 231 -0.91 -27.58 10.30
N GLN A 232 -1.70 -27.96 11.29
CA GLN A 232 -1.56 -27.59 12.71
C GLN A 232 -1.50 -28.87 13.55
N GLU A 233 -0.88 -28.80 14.73
CA GLU A 233 -0.64 -29.97 15.61
C GLU A 233 -0.10 -31.20 14.85
N MET A 234 0.83 -31.00 13.92
CA MET A 234 1.54 -32.08 13.21
C MET A 234 2.25 -33.08 14.17
N CYS A 235 2.52 -32.62 15.39
CA CYS A 235 3.17 -33.35 16.47
C CYS A 235 2.54 -33.02 17.83
N LEU A 236 2.65 -33.94 18.79
CA LEU A 236 2.23 -33.69 20.18
C LEU A 236 3.11 -32.62 20.82
N LEU A 237 2.56 -31.85 21.76
CA LEU A 237 3.36 -30.89 22.53
C LEU A 237 4.15 -31.61 23.63
N ASN A 238 5.45 -31.81 23.38
CA ASN A 238 6.42 -32.24 24.39
C ASN A 238 7.72 -31.42 24.26
N ALA A 239 8.61 -31.49 25.25
CA ALA A 239 9.83 -30.69 25.30
C ALA A 239 10.71 -30.86 24.04
N ARG A 240 10.78 -32.08 23.49
CA ARG A 240 11.52 -32.39 22.26
C ARG A 240 10.93 -31.65 21.04
N ASN A 241 9.61 -31.67 20.89
CA ASN A 241 8.93 -31.05 19.76
C ASN A 241 8.93 -29.51 19.82
N ILE A 242 9.04 -28.93 21.02
CA ILE A 242 9.20 -27.48 21.22
C ILE A 242 10.57 -26.99 20.74
N LEU A 243 11.62 -27.82 20.88
CA LEU A 243 12.97 -27.53 20.41
C LEU A 243 13.16 -27.74 18.89
N GLY A 244 12.14 -28.29 18.21
CA GLY A 244 12.18 -28.65 16.80
C GLY A 244 12.51 -30.13 16.62
N ASP A 245 11.54 -30.90 16.13
CA ASP A 245 11.75 -32.30 15.73
C ASP A 245 11.72 -32.41 14.20
N GLU A 246 12.88 -32.19 13.58
CA GLU A 246 13.06 -32.31 12.12
C GLU A 246 12.64 -33.69 11.59
N SER A 247 12.68 -34.74 12.43
CA SER A 247 12.22 -36.07 12.05
C SER A 247 10.74 -36.06 11.67
N ARG A 248 9.90 -35.35 12.43
CA ARG A 248 8.45 -35.32 12.21
C ARG A 248 8.06 -34.44 11.03
N GLU A 249 8.74 -33.31 10.85
CA GLU A 249 8.60 -32.48 9.65
C GLU A 249 8.91 -33.30 8.40
N ASN A 250 10.06 -33.98 8.38
CA ASN A 250 10.47 -34.79 7.24
C ASN A 250 9.50 -35.94 6.95
N GLN A 251 8.96 -36.60 7.99
CA GLN A 251 7.94 -37.64 7.83
C GLN A 251 6.70 -37.10 7.09
N TRP A 252 6.12 -35.99 7.57
CA TRP A 252 4.94 -35.40 6.94
C TRP A 252 5.24 -34.86 5.55
N ARG A 253 6.40 -34.22 5.35
CA ARG A 253 6.83 -33.71 4.05
C ARG A 253 6.94 -34.82 3.01
N MET A 254 7.64 -35.91 3.34
CA MET A 254 7.82 -37.05 2.45
C MET A 254 6.50 -37.79 2.21
N TYR A 255 5.69 -37.95 3.25
CA TYR A 255 4.40 -38.62 3.13
C TYR A 255 3.44 -37.84 2.22
N LEU A 256 3.28 -36.53 2.43
CA LEU A 256 2.43 -35.68 1.60
C LEU A 256 2.93 -35.67 0.15
N TYR A 257 4.24 -35.51 -0.06
CA TYR A 257 4.83 -35.58 -1.40
C TYR A 257 4.51 -36.90 -2.10
N ARG A 258 4.67 -38.02 -1.39
CA ARG A 258 4.34 -39.36 -1.92
C ARG A 258 2.87 -39.47 -2.26
N GLN A 259 1.96 -39.10 -1.35
CA GLN A 259 0.52 -39.22 -1.58
C GLN A 259 0.04 -38.38 -2.78
N ILE A 260 0.59 -37.17 -2.94
CA ILE A 260 0.28 -36.30 -4.08
C ILE A 260 0.83 -36.87 -5.38
N SER A 261 2.06 -37.37 -5.36
CA SER A 261 2.69 -37.99 -6.54
C SER A 261 1.94 -39.26 -6.99
N GLU A 262 1.48 -40.07 -6.04
CA GLU A 262 0.68 -41.27 -6.33
C GLU A 262 -0.73 -40.91 -6.84
N LYS A 263 -1.37 -39.88 -6.26
CA LYS A 263 -2.69 -39.38 -6.69
C LYS A 263 -2.64 -38.83 -8.12
N TYR A 264 -1.57 -38.11 -8.47
CA TYR A 264 -1.39 -37.46 -9.77
C TYR A 264 -0.23 -38.07 -10.56
N ILE A 265 -0.29 -39.38 -10.81
CA ILE A 265 0.82 -40.16 -11.40
C ILE A 265 1.36 -39.62 -12.73
N ASN A 266 0.54 -38.90 -13.50
CA ASN A 266 0.93 -38.32 -14.79
C ASN A 266 1.48 -36.88 -14.68
N VAL A 267 1.64 -36.35 -13.47
CA VAL A 267 2.10 -34.98 -13.23
C VAL A 267 3.21 -35.00 -12.19
N ASN A 268 4.39 -34.56 -12.63
CA ASN A 268 5.52 -34.39 -11.72
C ASN A 268 5.36 -33.09 -10.93
N TYR A 269 5.36 -33.18 -9.61
CA TYR A 269 5.43 -32.03 -8.71
C TYR A 269 6.83 -31.91 -8.11
N VAL A 270 7.23 -30.70 -7.77
CA VAL A 270 8.44 -30.42 -6.98
C VAL A 270 8.06 -29.61 -5.75
N ILE A 271 8.78 -29.81 -4.65
CA ILE A 271 8.61 -29.02 -3.42
C ILE A 271 9.25 -27.64 -3.67
N ALA A 272 8.42 -26.61 -3.82
CA ALA A 272 8.88 -25.23 -3.93
C ALA A 272 9.27 -24.68 -2.54
N PHE A 273 8.55 -25.08 -1.49
CA PHE A 273 8.78 -24.62 -0.14
C PHE A 273 8.23 -25.59 0.91
N SER A 274 8.93 -25.76 2.02
CA SER A 274 8.40 -26.42 3.21
C SER A 274 9.00 -25.79 4.47
N GLN A 275 8.18 -25.57 5.51
CA GLN A 275 8.67 -25.08 6.79
C GLN A 275 7.74 -25.48 7.93
N SER A 276 8.31 -25.79 9.09
CA SER A 276 7.59 -26.01 10.34
C SER A 276 7.81 -24.90 11.39
N LEU A 277 6.86 -24.79 12.32
CA LEU A 277 6.98 -24.01 13.55
C LEU A 277 6.30 -24.81 14.67
N VAL A 278 7.09 -25.61 15.40
CA VAL A 278 6.61 -26.57 16.41
C VAL A 278 5.57 -27.52 15.80
N GLY A 279 4.28 -27.24 15.98
CA GLY A 279 3.18 -28.07 15.45
C GLY A 279 2.58 -27.54 14.15
N LEU A 280 2.94 -26.33 13.69
CA LEU A 280 2.51 -25.82 12.40
C LEU A 280 3.43 -26.33 11.29
N PHE A 281 2.89 -26.59 10.11
CA PHE A 281 3.67 -26.96 8.93
C PHE A 281 3.02 -26.42 7.66
N THR A 282 3.81 -25.78 6.80
CA THR A 282 3.39 -25.29 5.48
C THR A 282 4.21 -26.00 4.42
N LEU A 283 3.54 -26.58 3.41
CA LEU A 283 4.15 -27.20 2.23
C LEU A 283 3.56 -26.57 0.97
N ILE A 284 4.42 -26.17 0.04
CA ILE A 284 4.03 -25.67 -1.27
C ILE A 284 4.70 -26.54 -2.33
N LEU A 285 3.88 -27.15 -3.17
CA LEU A 285 4.28 -27.92 -4.33
C LEU A 285 3.82 -27.20 -5.60
N VAL A 286 4.60 -27.35 -6.66
CA VAL A 286 4.30 -26.80 -7.98
C VAL A 286 4.58 -27.87 -9.02
N LYS A 287 3.82 -27.90 -10.11
CA LYS A 287 4.17 -28.75 -11.26
C LYS A 287 5.60 -28.46 -11.71
N SER A 288 6.38 -29.49 -12.00
CA SER A 288 7.82 -29.37 -12.25
C SER A 288 8.13 -28.41 -13.41
N PHE A 289 7.34 -28.43 -14.48
CA PHE A 289 7.52 -27.54 -15.63
C PHE A 289 7.11 -26.08 -15.35
N LEU A 290 6.49 -25.79 -14.20
CA LEU A 290 6.11 -24.45 -13.76
C LEU A 290 7.01 -23.95 -12.63
N SER A 291 8.01 -24.71 -12.19
CA SER A 291 8.79 -24.38 -10.99
C SER A 291 9.57 -23.07 -11.13
N GLU A 292 10.06 -22.75 -12.32
CA GLU A 292 10.79 -21.49 -12.59
C GLU A 292 9.89 -20.25 -12.49
N ASN A 293 8.57 -20.41 -12.60
CA ASN A 293 7.62 -19.32 -12.42
C ASN A 293 7.45 -18.95 -10.94
N VAL A 294 7.88 -19.81 -10.01
CA VAL A 294 7.80 -19.58 -8.56
C VAL A 294 9.15 -19.07 -8.06
N TYR A 295 9.20 -17.81 -7.61
CA TYR A 295 10.43 -17.19 -7.14
C TYR A 295 10.19 -16.20 -6.00
N ASN A 296 11.28 -15.66 -5.44
CA ASN A 296 11.23 -14.75 -4.27
C ASN A 296 10.43 -15.32 -3.09
N ILE A 297 10.58 -16.63 -2.83
CA ILE A 297 9.94 -17.28 -1.69
C ILE A 297 10.59 -16.75 -0.40
N LYS A 298 9.79 -16.20 0.51
CA LYS A 298 10.22 -15.74 1.85
C LYS A 298 9.19 -16.16 2.88
N SER A 299 9.66 -16.47 4.07
CA SER A 299 8.82 -16.92 5.17
C SER A 299 9.12 -16.16 6.46
N CYS A 300 8.08 -15.91 7.24
CA CYS A 300 8.14 -15.25 8.54
C CYS A 300 7.33 -16.05 9.55
N ASN A 301 7.92 -16.33 10.72
CA ASN A 301 7.28 -17.08 11.79
C ASN A 301 6.85 -16.15 12.92
N ILE A 302 5.56 -16.17 13.27
CA ILE A 302 5.02 -15.42 14.40
C ILE A 302 4.69 -16.38 15.53
N LYS A 303 5.38 -16.27 16.68
CA LYS A 303 5.13 -17.10 17.86
C LYS A 303 4.09 -16.44 18.76
N LEU A 304 3.00 -17.16 19.07
CA LEU A 304 1.86 -16.63 19.83
C LEU A 304 1.52 -17.46 21.09
N GLY A 305 2.24 -18.55 21.35
CA GLY A 305 2.12 -19.41 22.54
C GLY A 305 2.93 -18.88 23.74
N PHE A 306 2.62 -19.34 24.97
CA PHE A 306 3.26 -18.92 26.24
C PHE A 306 3.74 -17.46 26.29
N LYS A 307 2.82 -16.48 26.40
CA LYS A 307 3.15 -15.03 26.39
C LYS A 307 3.97 -14.56 25.17
N GLY A 308 3.94 -15.27 24.05
CA GLY A 308 4.71 -14.96 22.83
C GLY A 308 6.03 -15.72 22.70
N PHE A 309 6.44 -16.49 23.73
CA PHE A 309 7.73 -17.18 23.75
C PHE A 309 7.70 -18.59 23.12
N ALA A 310 6.53 -19.22 23.01
CA ALA A 310 6.40 -20.58 22.47
C ALA A 310 5.71 -20.61 21.10
N GLY A 311 6.17 -21.50 20.22
CA GLY A 311 5.63 -21.69 18.86
C GLY A 311 4.44 -22.65 18.76
N ASN A 312 3.91 -23.16 19.88
CA ASN A 312 2.78 -24.11 19.86
C ASN A 312 1.46 -23.51 19.36
N LYS A 313 1.37 -22.18 19.38
CA LYS A 313 0.38 -21.35 18.69
C LYS A 313 1.16 -20.28 17.94
N GLY A 314 0.70 -19.87 16.77
CA GLY A 314 1.50 -19.01 15.92
C GLY A 314 0.98 -18.90 14.51
N ALA A 315 1.83 -18.38 13.63
CA ALA A 315 1.63 -18.39 12.20
C ALA A 315 2.94 -18.61 11.45
N ILE A 316 2.87 -19.38 10.36
CA ILE A 316 3.87 -19.41 9.30
C ILE A 316 3.28 -18.58 8.17
N CYS A 317 3.84 -17.39 7.95
CA CYS A 317 3.48 -16.53 6.83
C CYS A 317 4.50 -16.79 5.73
N THR A 318 4.07 -17.19 4.54
CA THR A 318 4.94 -17.49 3.42
C THR A 318 4.48 -16.72 2.20
N ARG A 319 5.38 -15.93 1.64
CA ARG A 319 5.12 -15.21 0.39
C ARG A 319 5.99 -15.73 -0.73
N PHE A 320 5.51 -15.58 -1.96
CA PHE A 320 6.24 -15.88 -3.17
C PHE A 320 5.67 -15.08 -4.35
N ASN A 321 6.44 -14.99 -5.42
CA ASN A 321 5.94 -14.55 -6.72
C ASN A 321 5.62 -15.77 -7.57
N TYR A 322 4.50 -15.70 -8.29
CA TYR A 322 4.19 -16.57 -9.41
C TYR A 322 4.10 -15.71 -10.66
N ILE A 323 5.08 -15.83 -11.56
CA ILE A 323 5.28 -14.91 -12.69
C ILE A 323 5.22 -13.45 -12.17
N ASN A 324 4.27 -12.62 -12.59
CA ASN A 324 4.22 -11.21 -12.19
C ASN A 324 3.31 -10.92 -10.99
N SER A 325 2.69 -11.94 -10.41
CA SER A 325 1.77 -11.78 -9.29
C SER A 325 2.41 -12.20 -7.98
N SER A 326 2.01 -11.54 -6.88
CA SER A 326 2.50 -11.82 -5.54
C SER A 326 1.44 -12.54 -4.72
N ILE A 327 1.82 -13.66 -4.10
CA ILE A 327 0.93 -14.52 -3.31
C ILE A 327 1.50 -14.62 -1.89
N CYS A 328 0.64 -14.50 -0.88
CA CYS A 328 0.97 -14.70 0.53
C CYS A 328 0.02 -15.71 1.16
N ILE A 329 0.56 -16.78 1.73
CA ILE A 329 -0.15 -17.81 2.50
C ILE A 329 0.16 -17.61 3.98
N VAL A 330 -0.86 -17.48 4.82
CA VAL A 330 -0.72 -17.40 6.27
C VAL A 330 -1.35 -18.64 6.87
N ASN A 331 -0.52 -19.61 7.28
CA ASN A 331 -0.96 -20.77 8.04
C ASN A 331 -0.89 -20.43 9.53
N CYS A 332 -2.02 -20.40 10.24
CA CYS A 332 -2.04 -20.07 11.65
C CYS A 332 -2.74 -21.09 12.54
N HIS A 333 -2.43 -21.00 13.82
CA HIS A 333 -3.05 -21.76 14.88
C HIS A 333 -3.26 -20.84 16.08
N LEU A 334 -4.50 -20.38 16.24
CA LEU A 334 -4.86 -19.35 17.21
C LEU A 334 -5.27 -19.93 18.58
N ALA A 335 -5.53 -19.04 19.54
CA ALA A 335 -5.89 -19.42 20.90
C ALA A 335 -7.18 -20.27 20.95
N ALA A 336 -7.06 -21.45 21.55
CA ALA A 336 -8.16 -22.37 21.77
C ALA A 336 -9.14 -21.88 22.86
N HIS A 337 -10.26 -22.60 22.96
CA HIS A 337 -11.39 -22.42 23.88
C HIS A 337 -12.37 -21.29 23.49
N LYS A 338 -13.66 -21.61 23.61
CA LYS A 338 -14.81 -20.74 23.26
C LYS A 338 -14.71 -19.32 23.83
N PRO A 339 -14.37 -19.10 25.12
CA PRO A 339 -14.36 -17.75 25.71
C PRO A 339 -13.17 -16.85 25.28
N LYS A 340 -12.19 -17.37 24.54
CA LYS A 340 -10.93 -16.65 24.24
C LYS A 340 -10.99 -15.84 22.92
N ILE A 341 -12.15 -15.29 22.59
CA ILE A 341 -12.35 -14.51 21.35
C ILE A 341 -11.42 -13.29 21.27
N ASP A 342 -11.36 -12.47 22.31
CA ASP A 342 -10.47 -11.29 22.33
C ASP A 342 -9.00 -11.64 22.15
N LYS A 343 -8.60 -12.82 22.67
CA LYS A 343 -7.23 -13.32 22.50
C LYS A 343 -6.95 -13.72 21.06
N ARG A 344 -7.89 -14.39 20.38
CA ARG A 344 -7.79 -14.69 18.94
C ARG A 344 -7.74 -13.41 18.12
N ASN A 345 -8.62 -12.46 18.40
CA ASN A 345 -8.68 -11.15 17.74
C ASN A 345 -7.36 -10.40 17.87
N LYS A 346 -6.78 -10.36 19.09
CA LYS A 346 -5.45 -9.78 19.33
C LYS A 346 -4.36 -10.52 18.55
N GLN A 347 -4.36 -11.85 18.55
CA GLN A 347 -3.38 -12.66 17.82
C GLN A 347 -3.44 -12.45 16.31
N VAL A 348 -4.63 -12.30 15.72
CA VAL A 348 -4.78 -11.91 14.31
C VAL A 348 -4.10 -10.56 14.07
N LYS A 349 -4.38 -9.55 14.90
CA LYS A 349 -3.75 -8.22 14.79
C LYS A 349 -2.22 -8.29 14.93
N ASP A 350 -1.71 -9.10 15.87
CA ASP A 350 -0.28 -9.30 16.07
C ASP A 350 0.37 -9.93 14.82
N ILE A 351 -0.27 -10.93 14.18
CA ILE A 351 0.25 -11.54 12.94
C ILE A 351 0.42 -10.49 11.83
N PHE A 352 -0.60 -9.67 11.56
CA PHE A 352 -0.52 -8.65 10.50
C PHE A 352 0.45 -7.51 10.83
N ARG A 353 0.62 -7.17 12.11
CA ARG A 353 1.58 -6.16 12.55
C ARG A 353 3.03 -6.64 12.39
N ASP A 354 3.29 -7.88 12.79
CA ASP A 354 4.66 -8.37 12.99
C ASP A 354 5.22 -9.13 11.78
N ALA A 355 4.36 -9.62 10.87
CA ALA A 355 4.80 -10.30 9.66
C ALA A 355 5.41 -9.32 8.65
N ALA A 356 6.69 -9.51 8.36
CA ALA A 356 7.44 -8.76 7.36
C ALA A 356 8.35 -9.67 6.53
N PHE A 357 8.48 -9.37 5.24
CA PHE A 357 9.29 -10.13 4.29
C PHE A 357 10.29 -9.22 3.59
N SER A 358 11.58 -9.57 3.65
CA SER A 358 12.64 -8.78 3.02
C SER A 358 13.04 -9.39 1.67
N ILE A 359 12.98 -8.58 0.59
CA ILE A 359 13.45 -8.92 -0.75
C ILE A 359 14.34 -7.78 -1.24
N GLY A 360 15.65 -8.01 -1.27
CA GLY A 360 16.63 -6.92 -1.42
C GLY A 360 16.45 -5.90 -0.29
N ASP A 361 16.42 -4.62 -0.64
CA ASP A 361 16.28 -3.51 0.32
C ASP A 361 14.81 -3.17 0.63
N ARG A 362 13.84 -3.91 0.05
CA ARG A 362 12.42 -3.68 0.28
C ARG A 362 11.84 -4.67 1.29
N HIS A 363 11.02 -4.13 2.19
CA HIS A 363 10.18 -4.90 3.10
C HIS A 363 8.74 -4.92 2.60
N PHE A 364 8.10 -6.07 2.68
CA PHE A 364 6.71 -6.27 2.34
C PHE A 364 5.96 -6.77 3.58
N SER A 365 4.84 -6.15 3.89
CA SER A 365 3.83 -6.66 4.81
C SER A 365 2.92 -7.68 4.11
N ILE A 366 2.05 -8.35 4.87
CA ILE A 366 1.05 -9.27 4.30
C ILE A 366 0.13 -8.53 3.29
N TYR A 367 -0.34 -7.33 3.62
CA TYR A 367 -1.32 -6.58 2.81
C TYR A 367 -0.79 -6.07 1.46
N GLU A 368 0.52 -6.07 1.26
CA GLU A 368 1.15 -5.62 0.00
C GLU A 368 1.18 -6.71 -1.09
N HIS A 369 0.58 -7.87 -0.84
CA HIS A 369 0.47 -8.95 -1.82
C HIS A 369 -0.85 -8.85 -2.59
N GLU A 370 -0.81 -9.21 -3.87
CA GLU A 370 -1.98 -9.19 -4.75
C GLU A 370 -3.02 -10.23 -4.31
N PHE A 371 -2.54 -11.42 -3.93
CA PHE A 371 -3.34 -12.50 -3.38
C PHE A 371 -2.87 -12.83 -1.97
N VAL A 372 -3.79 -12.82 -1.01
CA VAL A 372 -3.51 -13.24 0.37
C VAL A 372 -4.50 -14.32 0.78
N PHE A 373 -4.00 -15.42 1.34
CA PHE A 373 -4.80 -16.47 1.95
C PHE A 373 -4.50 -16.52 3.44
N PHE A 374 -5.50 -16.27 4.27
CA PHE A 374 -5.41 -16.39 5.73
C PHE A 374 -6.13 -17.66 6.16
N THR A 375 -5.35 -18.66 6.58
CA THR A 375 -5.81 -20.04 6.70
C THR A 375 -5.34 -20.69 8.01
N GLY A 376 -5.97 -21.79 8.40
CA GLY A 376 -5.51 -22.61 9.52
C GLY A 376 -6.61 -22.96 10.52
N ASP A 377 -6.20 -23.46 11.68
CA ASP A 377 -7.09 -23.60 12.85
C ASP A 377 -7.20 -22.24 13.56
N LEU A 378 -8.19 -21.47 13.12
CA LEU A 378 -8.49 -20.15 13.66
C LEU A 378 -9.17 -20.23 15.03
N ASN A 379 -9.65 -21.41 15.42
CA ASN A 379 -10.25 -21.69 16.73
C ASN A 379 -11.47 -20.81 17.11
N TYR A 380 -12.06 -20.07 16.18
CA TYR A 380 -13.36 -19.42 16.39
C TYR A 380 -14.44 -20.48 16.54
N ARG A 381 -15.41 -20.20 17.43
CA ARG A 381 -16.43 -21.16 17.83
C ARG A 381 -17.82 -20.65 17.49
N ILE A 382 -18.79 -21.56 17.44
CA ILE A 382 -20.19 -21.18 17.48
C ILE A 382 -20.48 -20.64 18.89
N HIS A 383 -20.97 -19.40 18.98
CA HIS A 383 -21.39 -18.74 20.21
C HIS A 383 -22.92 -18.62 20.27
N ILE A 384 -23.48 -18.13 21.38
CA ILE A 384 -24.93 -17.98 21.64
C ILE A 384 -25.67 -19.31 21.88
N LEU A 385 -25.59 -20.25 20.94
CA LEU A 385 -26.29 -21.54 21.05
C LEU A 385 -25.63 -22.48 22.06
N ASN A 386 -26.45 -23.30 22.72
CA ASN A 386 -25.99 -24.42 23.53
C ASN A 386 -25.72 -25.67 22.67
N ASP A 387 -25.05 -26.68 23.24
CA ASP A 387 -24.64 -27.89 22.52
C ASP A 387 -25.82 -28.66 21.88
N GLN A 388 -26.96 -28.76 22.58
CA GLN A 388 -28.15 -29.45 22.07
C GLN A 388 -28.73 -28.73 20.85
N GLU A 389 -28.81 -27.40 20.90
CA GLU A 389 -29.26 -26.56 19.79
C GLU A 389 -28.32 -26.69 18.58
N ILE A 390 -27.00 -26.68 18.84
CA ILE A 390 -25.99 -26.85 17.78
C ILE A 390 -26.17 -28.20 17.09
N ARG A 391 -26.24 -29.29 17.85
CA ARG A 391 -26.42 -30.64 17.29
C ARG A 391 -27.73 -30.80 16.55
N LYS A 392 -28.82 -30.21 17.07
CA LYS A 392 -30.12 -30.18 16.38
C LYS A 392 -30.02 -29.47 15.03
N ALA A 393 -29.36 -28.31 14.98
CA ALA A 393 -29.15 -27.57 13.74
C ALA A 393 -28.29 -28.36 12.74
N ILE A 394 -27.21 -29.02 13.19
CA ILE A 394 -26.38 -29.91 12.37
C ILE A 394 -27.23 -31.06 11.77
N ASN A 395 -28.02 -31.75 12.59
CA ASN A 395 -28.87 -32.86 12.14
C ASN A 395 -29.90 -32.41 11.10
N SER A 396 -30.42 -31.19 11.24
CA SER A 396 -31.32 -30.56 10.26
C SER A 396 -30.62 -29.92 9.06
N LYS A 397 -29.27 -29.99 8.99
CA LYS A 397 -28.42 -29.30 8.00
C LYS A 397 -28.66 -27.78 7.93
N ASN A 398 -29.13 -27.17 9.02
CA ASN A 398 -29.35 -25.73 9.11
C ASN A 398 -28.04 -25.00 9.46
N TYR A 399 -27.07 -25.07 8.55
CA TYR A 399 -25.76 -24.45 8.76
C TYR A 399 -25.85 -22.93 8.74
N GLN A 400 -26.81 -22.35 8.03
CA GLN A 400 -27.03 -20.90 8.02
C GLN A 400 -27.29 -20.37 9.44
N LEU A 401 -28.16 -21.00 10.24
CA LEU A 401 -28.38 -20.61 11.63
C LEU A 401 -27.08 -20.63 12.45
N LEU A 402 -26.32 -21.73 12.34
CA LEU A 402 -25.06 -21.90 13.07
C LEU A 402 -24.02 -20.85 12.66
N LEU A 403 -23.96 -20.53 11.38
CA LEU A 403 -23.11 -19.51 10.79
C LEU A 403 -23.49 -18.11 11.34
N HIS A 404 -24.78 -17.75 11.45
CA HIS A 404 -25.16 -16.48 12.11
C HIS A 404 -24.67 -16.39 13.57
N CYS A 405 -24.46 -17.55 14.20
CA CYS A 405 -23.92 -17.69 15.54
C CYS A 405 -22.40 -17.97 15.56
N ASP A 406 -21.66 -17.86 14.45
CA ASP A 406 -20.22 -18.07 14.40
C ASP A 406 -19.46 -16.83 14.87
N GLN A 407 -18.44 -17.04 15.72
CA GLN A 407 -17.63 -15.94 16.25
C GLN A 407 -16.84 -15.21 15.16
N LEU A 408 -16.28 -15.92 14.16
CA LEU A 408 -15.47 -15.25 13.13
C LEU A 408 -16.34 -14.30 12.30
N MET A 409 -17.53 -14.73 11.89
CA MET A 409 -18.45 -13.85 11.16
C MET A 409 -18.92 -12.65 11.99
N SER A 410 -19.20 -12.85 13.29
CA SER A 410 -19.49 -11.73 14.19
C SER A 410 -18.33 -10.74 14.26
N VAL A 411 -17.09 -11.24 14.37
CA VAL A 411 -15.88 -10.42 14.43
C VAL A 411 -15.63 -9.64 13.13
N GLN A 412 -15.80 -10.26 11.96
CA GLN A 412 -15.66 -9.57 10.67
C GLN A 412 -16.71 -8.45 10.52
N ASN A 413 -17.95 -8.71 10.93
CA ASN A 413 -19.05 -7.75 10.79
C ASN A 413 -18.94 -6.58 11.77
N ASN A 414 -18.65 -6.86 13.04
CA ASN A 414 -18.77 -5.92 14.15
C ASN A 414 -17.44 -5.26 14.53
N GLU A 415 -16.34 -6.02 14.55
CA GLU A 415 -15.02 -5.52 15.00
C GLU A 415 -14.08 -5.14 13.85
N LYS A 416 -14.51 -5.37 12.60
CA LYS A 416 -13.74 -5.09 11.37
C LYS A 416 -12.37 -5.76 11.31
N ILE A 417 -12.21 -6.89 12.00
CA ILE A 417 -11.00 -7.72 11.89
C ILE A 417 -11.19 -8.66 10.70
N LEU A 418 -10.22 -8.72 9.79
CA LEU A 418 -10.33 -9.47 8.53
C LEU A 418 -11.55 -9.06 7.68
N SER A 419 -12.05 -7.82 7.81
CA SER A 419 -13.23 -7.36 7.06
C SER A 419 -12.98 -7.16 5.57
N ASP A 420 -11.72 -7.08 5.17
CA ASP A 420 -11.26 -7.01 3.79
C ASP A 420 -10.93 -8.39 3.19
N PHE A 421 -11.11 -9.45 3.99
CA PHE A 421 -11.04 -10.83 3.53
C PHE A 421 -12.44 -11.39 3.28
N SER A 422 -12.56 -12.15 2.21
CA SER A 422 -13.74 -12.96 1.89
C SER A 422 -13.52 -14.41 2.30
N GLU A 423 -14.61 -15.14 2.48
CA GLU A 423 -14.59 -16.59 2.64
C GLU A 423 -15.66 -17.19 1.71
N ALA A 424 -15.33 -18.32 1.07
CA ALA A 424 -16.31 -19.01 0.24
C ALA A 424 -17.46 -19.55 1.09
N SER A 425 -18.63 -19.74 0.48
CA SER A 425 -19.82 -20.20 1.21
C SER A 425 -19.58 -21.56 1.88
N ILE A 426 -19.76 -21.62 3.21
CA ILE A 426 -19.64 -22.86 3.98
C ILE A 426 -20.95 -23.65 3.84
N THR A 427 -20.88 -24.81 3.17
CA THR A 427 -22.03 -25.71 2.98
C THR A 427 -21.83 -27.08 3.63
N PHE A 428 -20.80 -27.23 4.46
CA PHE A 428 -20.44 -28.44 5.18
C PHE A 428 -20.58 -28.25 6.70
N PRO A 429 -20.82 -29.32 7.48
CA PRO A 429 -21.03 -29.19 8.92
C PRO A 429 -19.71 -28.85 9.65
N PRO A 430 -19.78 -28.44 10.93
CA PRO A 430 -18.61 -28.09 11.74
C PRO A 430 -17.49 -29.15 11.72
N THR A 431 -16.25 -28.71 11.61
CA THR A 431 -15.07 -29.58 11.40
C THR A 431 -14.41 -30.05 12.69
N TYR A 432 -14.88 -29.55 13.83
CA TYR A 432 -14.44 -29.88 15.19
C TYR A 432 -15.68 -30.04 16.08
N LYS A 433 -15.72 -30.85 17.15
CA LYS A 433 -14.73 -31.84 17.61
C LYS A 433 -15.29 -33.25 17.42
N PHE A 434 -14.53 -34.14 16.79
CA PHE A 434 -14.89 -35.53 16.58
C PHE A 434 -14.25 -36.46 17.63
N LYS A 435 -14.89 -37.60 17.90
CA LYS A 435 -14.20 -38.72 18.56
C LYS A 435 -13.20 -39.27 17.54
N LYS A 436 -11.91 -39.31 17.88
CA LYS A 436 -10.84 -39.83 17.00
C LYS A 436 -11.24 -41.20 16.46
N THR A 437 -10.80 -41.48 15.23
CA THR A 437 -11.13 -42.67 14.41
C THR A 437 -12.60 -42.81 14.02
N THR A 438 -13.42 -41.78 14.24
CA THR A 438 -14.84 -41.78 13.87
C THR A 438 -15.26 -40.45 13.24
N SER A 439 -16.45 -40.44 12.62
CA SER A 439 -17.14 -39.20 12.21
C SER A 439 -18.27 -38.81 13.17
N ILE A 440 -18.17 -39.22 14.44
CA ILE A 440 -19.13 -38.89 15.50
C ILE A 440 -18.60 -37.71 16.31
N TYR A 441 -19.39 -36.65 16.47
CA TYR A 441 -19.02 -35.53 17.34
C TYR A 441 -18.83 -35.98 18.78
N SER A 442 -17.77 -35.49 19.42
CA SER A 442 -17.49 -35.73 20.82
C SER A 442 -18.47 -34.95 21.71
N ASP A 443 -18.77 -35.48 22.90
CA ASP A 443 -19.72 -34.88 23.85
C ASP A 443 -19.03 -33.88 24.80
N ASP A 444 -17.69 -33.81 24.79
CA ASP A 444 -16.89 -32.95 25.67
C ASP A 444 -16.74 -31.50 25.17
N ARG A 445 -17.09 -31.24 23.91
CA ARG A 445 -16.99 -29.93 23.26
C ARG A 445 -18.10 -29.73 22.25
N GLU A 446 -18.61 -28.50 22.20
CA GLU A 446 -19.59 -28.14 21.17
C GLU A 446 -18.94 -28.13 19.78
N PRO A 447 -19.64 -28.63 18.75
CA PRO A 447 -19.14 -28.56 17.39
C PRO A 447 -18.87 -27.11 16.92
N SER A 448 -17.83 -26.88 16.12
CA SER A 448 -17.45 -25.56 15.57
C SER A 448 -16.62 -25.65 14.28
N TRP A 449 -16.67 -24.62 13.44
CA TRP A 449 -15.77 -24.45 12.28
C TRP A 449 -14.47 -23.77 12.71
N CYS A 450 -13.56 -24.58 13.25
CA CYS A 450 -12.24 -24.11 13.71
C CYS A 450 -11.29 -23.84 12.53
N GLU A 451 -11.28 -24.74 11.54
CA GLU A 451 -10.49 -24.64 10.32
C GLU A 451 -11.18 -23.70 9.33
N ARG A 452 -10.46 -22.71 8.80
CA ARG A 452 -11.00 -21.74 7.82
C ARG A 452 -9.98 -21.40 6.74
N ILE A 453 -10.48 -21.00 5.56
CA ILE A 453 -9.70 -20.47 4.44
C ILE A 453 -10.32 -19.13 4.02
N LEU A 454 -9.72 -18.03 4.46
CA LEU A 454 -10.10 -16.68 4.04
C LEU A 454 -9.14 -16.17 2.98
N TYR A 455 -9.60 -15.28 2.10
CA TYR A 455 -8.81 -14.75 1.01
C TYR A 455 -9.04 -13.27 0.74
N ARG A 456 -8.04 -12.61 0.17
CA ARG A 456 -8.08 -11.24 -0.35
C ARG A 456 -7.47 -11.22 -1.75
N GLY A 457 -8.06 -10.43 -2.64
CA GLY A 457 -7.68 -10.34 -4.06
C GLY A 457 -8.75 -10.91 -4.99
N PRO A 458 -8.58 -10.80 -6.32
CA PRO A 458 -9.54 -11.30 -7.30
C PRO A 458 -9.48 -12.84 -7.41
N VAL A 459 -9.91 -13.53 -6.36
CA VAL A 459 -9.82 -14.99 -6.23
C VAL A 459 -11.15 -15.64 -6.59
N ASN A 460 -11.11 -16.70 -7.38
CA ASN A 460 -12.28 -17.53 -7.66
C ASN A 460 -12.13 -18.90 -6.99
N ILE A 461 -13.03 -19.24 -6.07
CA ILE A 461 -13.06 -20.55 -5.39
C ILE A 461 -14.19 -21.40 -5.97
N SER A 462 -13.82 -22.51 -6.58
CA SER A 462 -14.74 -23.44 -7.25
C SER A 462 -15.24 -24.57 -6.35
N ASN A 463 -14.47 -24.92 -5.31
CA ASN A 463 -14.84 -25.91 -4.30
C ASN A 463 -14.31 -25.41 -2.96
N TYR A 464 -15.16 -25.37 -1.93
CA TYR A 464 -14.75 -25.15 -0.54
C TYR A 464 -15.49 -26.16 0.33
N ASN A 465 -14.78 -27.17 0.80
CA ASN A 465 -15.40 -28.33 1.42
C ASN A 465 -14.52 -28.96 2.50
N THR A 466 -15.05 -29.98 3.17
CA THR A 466 -14.32 -30.81 4.13
C THR A 466 -14.29 -32.27 3.68
N CYS A 467 -13.26 -33.00 4.08
CA CYS A 467 -13.09 -34.42 3.77
C CYS A 467 -13.39 -35.28 5.01
N PHE A 468 -14.52 -35.97 5.00
CA PHE A 468 -14.97 -36.82 6.12
C PHE A 468 -14.29 -38.20 6.18
N ASP A 469 -13.69 -38.64 5.07
CA ASP A 469 -13.07 -39.97 4.96
C ASP A 469 -11.79 -40.13 5.79
N ILE A 470 -11.22 -39.01 6.26
CA ILE A 470 -10.05 -38.99 7.14
C ILE A 470 -10.54 -38.80 8.59
N ASN A 471 -10.24 -39.78 9.44
CA ASN A 471 -10.79 -39.91 10.80
C ASN A 471 -9.71 -39.96 11.89
N GLN A 472 -8.42 -40.01 11.56
CA GLN A 472 -7.36 -40.10 12.57
C GLN A 472 -7.32 -38.90 13.56
N SER A 473 -7.76 -37.71 13.15
CA SER A 473 -7.80 -36.51 14.00
C SER A 473 -9.20 -36.27 14.59
N ASP A 474 -9.28 -35.50 15.68
CA ASP A 474 -10.55 -34.94 16.19
C ASP A 474 -11.02 -33.72 15.39
N HIS A 475 -10.26 -33.32 14.36
CA HIS A 475 -10.62 -32.34 13.36
C HIS A 475 -10.70 -32.96 11.96
N LYS A 476 -11.62 -32.44 11.13
CA LYS A 476 -11.73 -32.81 9.72
C LYS A 476 -10.92 -31.87 8.83
N PRO A 477 -10.13 -32.41 7.88
CA PRO A 477 -9.43 -31.57 6.91
C PRO A 477 -10.42 -30.79 6.04
N ILE A 478 -10.06 -29.55 5.71
CA ILE A 478 -10.80 -28.73 4.73
C ILE A 478 -9.94 -28.46 3.51
N LEU A 479 -10.60 -28.13 2.39
CA LEU A 479 -9.94 -27.87 1.12
C LEU A 479 -10.61 -26.70 0.39
N ALA A 480 -9.81 -25.98 -0.40
CA ALA A 480 -10.31 -25.04 -1.40
C ALA A 480 -9.63 -25.26 -2.76
N ASN A 481 -10.44 -25.33 -3.82
CA ASN A 481 -9.97 -25.34 -5.22
C ASN A 481 -10.07 -23.94 -5.80
N VAL A 482 -8.92 -23.31 -5.98
CA VAL A 482 -8.77 -21.89 -6.26
C VAL A 482 -8.30 -21.68 -7.71
N LYS A 483 -8.85 -20.67 -8.37
CA LYS A 483 -8.31 -20.10 -9.61
C LYS A 483 -7.82 -18.68 -9.33
N LEU A 484 -6.58 -18.41 -9.71
CA LEU A 484 -5.96 -17.09 -9.59
C LEU A 484 -5.75 -16.51 -10.99
N PRO A 485 -6.33 -15.34 -11.30
CA PRO A 485 -6.08 -14.64 -12.56
C PRO A 485 -4.69 -14.02 -12.53
N ILE A 486 -3.70 -14.67 -13.14
CA ILE A 486 -2.31 -14.21 -13.18
C ILE A 486 -2.09 -13.30 -14.38
N LYS A 487 -1.48 -12.14 -14.12
CA LYS A 487 -1.09 -11.21 -15.18
C LYS A 487 0.22 -11.64 -15.84
N THR A 488 0.17 -12.03 -17.11
CA THR A 488 1.36 -12.29 -17.92
C THR A 488 1.64 -11.12 -18.87
N ILE A 489 2.90 -10.70 -18.97
CA ILE A 489 3.30 -9.55 -19.79
C ILE A 489 3.73 -10.05 -21.17
N ARG A 490 3.03 -9.65 -22.22
CA ARG A 490 3.46 -9.83 -23.62
C ARG A 490 4.56 -8.83 -23.94
N THR A 491 5.81 -9.21 -23.65
CA THR A 491 7.00 -8.34 -23.72
C THR A 491 7.16 -7.65 -25.07
N HIS A 492 6.90 -8.34 -26.18
CA HIS A 492 6.94 -7.76 -27.53
C HIS A 492 5.91 -6.64 -27.74
N LEU A 493 4.66 -6.83 -27.27
CA LEU A 493 3.62 -5.79 -27.35
C LEU A 493 3.94 -4.62 -26.44
N LYS A 494 4.39 -4.88 -25.21
CA LYS A 494 4.81 -3.82 -24.28
C LYS A 494 5.95 -2.97 -24.87
N LYS A 495 6.90 -3.61 -25.56
CA LYS A 495 7.99 -2.92 -26.26
C LYS A 495 7.46 -2.06 -27.40
N ARG A 496 6.63 -2.62 -28.28
CA ARG A 496 6.00 -1.90 -29.40
C ARG A 496 5.20 -0.68 -28.91
N ILE A 497 4.39 -0.84 -27.87
CA ILE A 497 3.60 0.26 -27.29
C ILE A 497 4.50 1.33 -26.67
N LYS A 498 5.59 0.93 -26.02
CA LYS A 498 6.58 1.88 -25.51
C LYS A 498 7.21 2.70 -26.66
N GLU A 499 7.50 2.06 -27.79
CA GLU A 499 8.01 2.73 -29.00
C GLU A 499 6.97 3.70 -29.60
N GLU A 500 5.69 3.30 -29.66
CA GLU A 500 4.58 4.17 -30.08
C GLU A 500 4.47 5.41 -29.19
N ILE A 501 4.50 5.25 -27.86
CA ILE A 501 4.45 6.37 -26.90
C ILE A 501 5.63 7.33 -27.13
N LEU A 502 6.83 6.80 -27.39
CA LEU A 502 8.01 7.63 -27.66
C LEU A 502 7.85 8.43 -28.98
N LEU A 503 7.29 7.82 -30.01
CA LEU A 503 6.99 8.49 -31.28
C LEU A 503 5.92 9.58 -31.13
N GLU A 504 4.87 9.33 -30.36
CA GLU A 504 3.84 10.33 -30.04
C GLU A 504 4.43 11.54 -29.34
N ILE A 505 5.29 11.33 -28.34
CA ILE A 505 6.00 12.42 -27.64
C ILE A 505 6.86 13.21 -28.63
N THR A 506 7.57 12.53 -29.52
CA THR A 506 8.43 13.16 -30.52
C THR A 506 7.61 14.03 -31.47
N LYS A 507 6.44 13.54 -31.90
CA LYS A 507 5.54 14.28 -32.78
C LYS A 507 4.92 15.51 -32.11
N ILE A 508 4.44 15.39 -30.87
CA ILE A 508 3.92 16.52 -30.08
C ILE A 508 4.99 17.61 -29.98
N TYR A 509 6.24 17.21 -29.78
CA TYR A 509 7.35 18.13 -29.76
C TYR A 509 7.57 18.81 -31.12
N GLU A 510 7.68 18.05 -32.21
CA GLU A 510 7.86 18.61 -33.55
C GLU A 510 6.73 19.57 -33.96
N ASP A 511 5.49 19.27 -33.58
CA ASP A 511 4.34 20.12 -33.86
C ASP A 511 4.38 21.42 -33.04
N SER A 512 4.89 21.39 -31.80
CA SER A 512 5.10 22.60 -31.00
C SER A 512 6.21 23.51 -31.54
N LEU A 513 7.18 22.95 -32.28
CA LEU A 513 8.18 23.73 -33.02
C LEU A 513 7.62 24.39 -34.29
N LYS A 514 6.67 23.74 -34.96
CA LYS A 514 6.08 24.23 -36.23
C LYS A 514 5.04 25.32 -36.02
N ASN A 515 4.32 25.28 -34.90
CA ASN A 515 3.34 26.30 -34.49
C ASN A 515 3.77 26.97 -33.18
N PRO A 516 4.83 27.82 -33.20
CA PRO A 516 5.15 28.61 -32.03
C PRO A 516 3.94 29.50 -31.73
N SER A 517 3.36 29.36 -30.54
CA SER A 517 2.32 30.27 -30.05
C SER A 517 2.78 31.72 -30.34
N PRO A 518 1.96 32.55 -31.00
CA PRO A 518 2.35 33.93 -31.24
C PRO A 518 2.62 34.57 -29.87
N PRO A 519 3.70 35.37 -29.75
CA PRO A 519 3.98 36.06 -28.50
C PRO A 519 2.77 36.97 -28.20
N SER A 520 2.04 36.61 -27.15
CA SER A 520 1.00 37.45 -26.54
C SER A 520 1.66 38.59 -25.79
#